data_AF-A0A3B0PFA8-F1
#
_entry.id   AF-A0A3B0PFA8-F1
#
_cell.length_a   1.000
_cell.length_b   1.000
_cell.length_c   1.000
_cell.angle_alpha   90.00
_cell.angle_beta   90.00
_cell.angle_gamma   90.00
#
_symmetry.space_group_name_H-M   'P 1'
#
loop_
_entity.id
_entity.type
_entity.pdbx_description
1 polymer ?
#
loop_
_entity_poly.entity_id
_entity_poly.type
_entity_poly.pdbx_seq_one_letter_code
_entity_poly.pdbx_strand_id
1 'polypeptide(L)'
;MADYILSDYGTGAVMGVPAHDERDYQFAKQYDLEIIPVIKADQYPYLLDGEHINSEFNNGLNNEQAIQKTIAYLREHNLGDQKINYKLRDWIFSRQRYWGEPFPVLFDEEDNIYLLKDSELPVELPQLSDFSPNKDGLPPLANADDQWLHPIIDQKKYRREINTMPQW
;
A
#
# COMPACT_ATOMS: atom_id res chain seq x y z
N MET A 1 4.44 -5.44 19.32
CA MET A 1 3.85 -5.08 18.02
C MET A 1 3.39 -6.36 17.36
N ALA A 2 2.23 -6.37 16.73
CA ALA A 2 1.68 -7.56 16.09
C ALA A 2 1.99 -7.52 14.58
N ASP A 3 2.58 -8.60 14.06
CA ASP A 3 3.07 -8.65 12.68
C ASP A 3 1.96 -8.66 11.61
N TYR A 4 0.69 -8.78 12.02
CA TYR A 4 -0.46 -8.77 11.10
C TYR A 4 -0.98 -7.35 10.79
N ILE A 5 -0.45 -6.31 11.45
CA ILE A 5 -0.78 -4.92 11.14
C ILE A 5 0.14 -4.46 10.01
N LEU A 6 -0.44 -4.28 8.82
CA LEU A 6 0.30 -3.73 7.68
C LEU A 6 0.55 -2.24 7.92
N SER A 7 1.81 -1.86 8.08
CA SER A 7 2.23 -0.46 8.26
C SER A 7 1.77 0.44 7.10
N ASP A 8 1.69 -0.12 5.89
CA ASP A 8 1.33 0.59 4.66
C ASP A 8 -0.19 0.68 4.42
N TYR A 9 -1.03 0.16 5.34
CA TYR A 9 -2.49 0.16 5.19
C TYR A 9 -3.17 0.99 6.28
N GLY A 10 -3.99 1.95 5.87
CA GLY A 10 -4.70 2.85 6.79
C GLY A 10 -3.75 3.84 7.46
N THR A 11 -3.66 3.81 8.79
CA THR A 11 -2.76 4.65 9.59
C THR A 11 -1.59 3.86 10.19
N GLY A 12 -1.43 2.58 9.81
CA GLY A 12 -0.46 1.68 10.44
C GLY A 12 -0.83 1.26 11.88
N ALA A 13 -2.04 1.62 12.34
CA ALA A 13 -2.62 1.21 13.61
C ALA A 13 -4.08 0.78 13.40
N VAL A 14 -4.50 -0.27 14.10
CA VAL A 14 -5.87 -0.77 14.08
C VAL A 14 -6.38 -0.92 15.51
N MET A 15 -7.67 -0.68 15.72
CA MET A 15 -8.31 -1.02 16.99
C MET A 15 -8.51 -2.53 17.05
N GLY A 16 -8.05 -3.17 18.13
CA GLY A 16 -8.27 -4.59 18.36
C GLY A 16 -9.65 -4.81 18.97
N VAL A 17 -10.50 -5.61 18.34
CA VAL A 17 -11.83 -5.97 18.87
C VAL A 17 -11.96 -7.49 18.94
N PRO A 18 -11.33 -8.15 19.94
CA PRO A 18 -11.20 -9.61 19.97
C PRO A 18 -12.51 -10.37 19.94
N ALA A 19 -13.59 -9.83 20.51
CA ALA A 19 -14.88 -10.49 20.49
C ALA A 19 -15.52 -10.55 19.09
N HIS A 20 -15.07 -9.72 18.14
CA HIS A 20 -15.73 -9.53 16.84
C HIS A 20 -14.77 -9.47 15.63
N ASP A 21 -13.48 -9.78 15.81
CA ASP A 21 -12.51 -10.03 14.73
C ASP A 21 -11.71 -11.30 15.06
N GLU A 22 -11.63 -12.23 14.10
CA GLU A 22 -10.98 -13.53 14.29
C GLU A 22 -9.47 -13.39 14.59
N ARG A 23 -8.76 -12.47 13.92
CA ARG A 23 -7.32 -12.28 14.11
C ARG A 23 -7.05 -11.69 15.48
N ASP A 24 -7.87 -10.72 15.89
CA ASP A 24 -7.77 -10.12 17.22
C ASP A 24 -8.13 -11.11 18.31
N TYR A 25 -9.10 -12.02 18.08
CA TYR A 25 -9.44 -13.10 19.01
C TYR A 25 -8.26 -14.05 19.24
N GLN A 26 -7.64 -14.54 18.17
CA GLN A 26 -6.49 -15.44 18.28
C GLN A 26 -5.31 -14.74 18.98
N PHE A 27 -5.07 -13.47 18.66
CA PHE A 27 -4.06 -12.67 19.33
C PHE A 27 -4.37 -12.51 20.82
N ALA A 28 -5.60 -12.13 21.18
CA ALA A 28 -6.00 -11.99 22.57
C ALA A 28 -5.90 -13.30 23.34
N LYS A 29 -6.27 -14.44 22.74
CA LYS A 29 -6.11 -15.77 23.34
C LYS A 29 -4.66 -16.15 23.57
N GLN A 30 -3.78 -15.86 22.61
CA GLN A 30 -2.36 -16.17 22.71
C GLN A 30 -1.65 -15.37 23.80
N TYR A 31 -2.04 -14.10 23.98
CA TYR A 31 -1.41 -13.16 24.90
C TYR A 31 -2.21 -12.92 26.19
N ASP A 32 -3.25 -13.72 26.43
CA ASP A 32 -4.15 -13.62 27.60
C ASP A 32 -4.71 -12.20 27.83
N LEU A 33 -5.14 -11.57 26.72
CA LEU A 33 -5.77 -10.25 26.76
C LEU A 33 -7.27 -10.37 27.00
N GLU A 34 -7.85 -9.32 27.57
CA GLU A 34 -9.27 -9.25 27.83
C GLU A 34 -10.09 -9.29 26.54
N ILE A 35 -11.16 -10.10 26.55
CA ILE A 35 -12.12 -10.22 25.44
C ILE A 35 -13.46 -9.68 25.94
N ILE A 36 -13.75 -8.42 25.59
CA ILE A 36 -14.99 -7.74 25.98
C ILE A 36 -16.01 -7.86 24.84
N PRO A 37 -17.14 -8.55 25.06
CA PRO A 37 -18.19 -8.63 24.05
C PRO A 37 -19.02 -7.35 24.02
N VAL A 38 -19.20 -6.80 22.82
CA VAL A 38 -20.05 -5.62 22.56
C VAL A 38 -21.25 -5.93 21.67
N ILE A 39 -21.32 -7.13 21.09
CA ILE A 39 -22.52 -7.67 20.43
C ILE A 39 -22.92 -8.95 21.16
N LYS A 40 -24.22 -9.05 21.45
CA LYS A 40 -24.81 -10.21 22.14
C LYS A 40 -24.74 -11.45 21.25
N ALA A 41 -24.02 -12.47 21.72
CA ALA A 41 -23.88 -13.76 21.05
C ALA A 41 -23.55 -14.85 22.08
N ASP A 42 -23.78 -16.11 21.70
CA ASP A 42 -23.48 -17.26 22.57
C ASP A 42 -22.01 -17.72 22.49
N GLN A 43 -21.32 -17.38 21.39
CA GLN A 43 -19.93 -17.78 21.13
C GLN A 43 -19.15 -16.62 20.52
N TYR A 44 -17.85 -16.55 20.85
CA TYR A 44 -16.92 -15.53 20.35
C TYR A 44 -15.69 -16.19 19.72
N PRO A 45 -15.17 -15.64 18.61
CA PRO A 45 -15.55 -14.35 18.01
C PRO A 45 -16.87 -14.42 17.22
N TYR A 46 -17.70 -13.37 17.33
CA TYR A 46 -18.99 -13.26 16.62
C TYR A 46 -18.90 -12.13 15.59
N LEU A 47 -19.07 -12.48 14.31
CA LEU A 47 -18.79 -11.58 13.17
C LEU A 47 -20.05 -11.00 12.49
N LEU A 48 -21.23 -11.43 12.92
CA LEU A 48 -22.49 -11.02 12.30
C LEU A 48 -23.12 -9.84 13.04
N ASP A 49 -24.21 -9.33 12.47
CA ASP A 49 -25.03 -8.31 13.12
C ASP A 49 -25.77 -8.89 14.34
N GLY A 50 -26.05 -8.02 15.30
CA GLY A 50 -26.72 -8.36 16.54
C GLY A 50 -26.98 -7.14 17.41
N GLU A 51 -27.63 -7.41 18.54
CA GLU A 51 -27.93 -6.39 19.53
C GLU A 51 -26.63 -5.95 20.23
N HIS A 52 -26.31 -4.65 20.16
CA HIS A 52 -25.17 -4.11 20.90
C HIS A 52 -25.42 -4.13 22.41
N ILE A 53 -24.40 -4.52 23.16
CA ILE A 53 -24.35 -4.58 24.62
C ILE A 53 -23.05 -3.92 25.10
N ASN A 54 -22.96 -3.58 26.39
CA ASN A 54 -21.76 -2.98 26.99
C ASN A 54 -21.24 -1.72 26.25
N SER A 55 -22.10 -1.03 25.51
CA SER A 55 -21.75 0.05 24.58
C SER A 55 -22.56 1.33 24.83
N GLU A 56 -23.05 1.51 26.06
CA GLU A 56 -23.80 2.68 26.54
C GLU A 56 -24.90 3.15 25.57
N PHE A 57 -24.66 4.27 24.87
CA PHE A 57 -25.60 4.90 23.95
C PHE A 57 -25.89 4.04 22.71
N ASN A 58 -25.07 3.04 22.40
CA ASN A 58 -25.30 2.10 21.32
C ASN A 58 -26.08 0.84 21.75
N ASN A 59 -26.31 0.62 23.04
CA ASN A 59 -27.00 -0.58 23.51
C ASN A 59 -28.39 -0.74 22.84
N GLY A 60 -28.71 -1.97 22.44
CA GLY A 60 -29.98 -2.30 21.78
C GLY A 60 -30.03 -2.00 20.28
N LEU A 61 -29.03 -1.34 19.72
CA LEU A 61 -28.97 -1.02 18.29
C LEU A 61 -28.37 -2.17 17.48
N ASN A 62 -28.74 -2.23 16.20
CA ASN A 62 -28.05 -3.06 15.20
C ASN A 62 -26.80 -2.35 14.65
N ASN A 63 -26.00 -3.05 13.86
CA ASN A 63 -24.75 -2.54 13.28
C ASN A 63 -24.96 -1.23 12.49
N GLU A 64 -25.96 -1.16 11.61
CA GLU A 64 -26.18 0.03 10.79
C GLU A 64 -26.46 1.27 11.64
N GLN A 65 -27.38 1.15 12.60
CA GLN A 65 -27.76 2.23 13.50
C GLN A 65 -26.60 2.61 14.44
N ALA A 66 -25.90 1.62 14.99
CA ALA A 66 -24.76 1.84 15.88
C ALA A 66 -23.59 2.54 15.16
N ILE A 67 -23.30 2.16 13.91
CA ILE A 67 -22.26 2.81 13.09
C ILE A 67 -22.61 4.29 12.88
N GLN A 68 -23.83 4.59 12.45
CA GLN A 68 -24.28 5.97 12.22
C GLN A 68 -24.19 6.81 13.49
N LYS A 69 -24.67 6.27 14.62
CA LYS A 69 -24.67 6.95 15.91
C LYS A 69 -23.27 7.18 16.45
N THR A 70 -22.37 6.19 16.31
CA THR A 70 -20.98 6.30 16.72
C THR A 70 -20.22 7.34 15.90
N ILE A 71 -20.42 7.38 14.58
CA ILE A 71 -19.81 8.41 13.71
C ILE A 71 -20.27 9.81 14.13
N ALA A 72 -21.57 9.98 14.40
CA ALA A 72 -22.10 11.27 14.87
C ALA A 72 -21.48 11.69 16.21
N TYR A 73 -21.38 10.76 17.17
CA TYR A 73 -20.76 11.01 18.47
C TYR A 73 -19.28 11.42 18.35
N LEU A 74 -18.49 10.69 17.56
CA LEU A 74 -17.07 10.98 17.35
C LEU A 74 -16.84 12.36 16.72
N ARG A 75 -17.70 12.76 15.78
CA ARG A 75 -17.66 14.10 15.17
C ARG A 75 -17.99 15.20 16.16
N GLU A 76 -19.09 15.05 16.91
CA GLU A 76 -19.54 16.05 17.90
C GLU A 76 -18.47 16.31 18.98
N HIS A 77 -17.72 15.28 19.35
CA HIS A 77 -16.68 15.35 20.38
C HIS A 77 -15.27 15.62 19.83
N ASN A 78 -15.12 15.83 18.52
CA ASN A 78 -13.82 16.00 17.86
C ASN A 78 -12.82 14.85 18.10
N LEU A 79 -13.33 13.61 18.20
CA LEU A 79 -12.52 12.39 18.43
C LEU A 79 -12.22 11.64 17.13
N GLY A 80 -12.88 11.98 16.02
CA GLY A 80 -12.64 11.37 14.72
C GLY A 80 -13.67 11.78 13.66
N ASP A 81 -13.43 11.34 12.44
CA ASP A 81 -14.32 11.57 11.29
C ASP A 81 -14.43 10.29 10.44
N GLN A 82 -15.51 10.20 9.66
CA GLN A 82 -15.74 9.11 8.71
C GLN A 82 -14.71 9.18 7.57
N LYS A 83 -14.11 8.04 7.26
CA LYS A 83 -13.22 7.88 6.11
C LYS A 83 -13.66 6.69 5.26
N ILE A 84 -13.76 6.91 3.95
CA ILE A 84 -13.98 5.84 2.97
C ILE A 84 -12.61 5.32 2.56
N ASN A 85 -12.38 4.01 2.74
CA ASN A 85 -11.15 3.34 2.33
C ASN A 85 -11.47 2.30 1.24
N TYR A 86 -10.51 2.11 0.33
CA TYR A 86 -10.61 1.11 -0.72
C TYR A 86 -9.57 0.01 -0.49
N LYS A 87 -9.90 -1.22 -0.92
CA LYS A 87 -8.91 -2.32 -1.00
C LYS A 87 -7.98 -2.16 -2.21
N LEU A 88 -8.38 -1.34 -3.19
CA LEU A 88 -7.57 -0.98 -4.35
C LEU A 88 -6.27 -0.31 -3.86
N ARG A 89 -5.15 -0.76 -4.41
CA ARG A 89 -3.83 -0.19 -4.16
C ARG A 89 -3.34 0.51 -5.41
N ASP A 90 -2.40 1.43 -5.22
CA ASP A 90 -1.69 2.01 -6.34
C ASP A 90 -1.02 0.92 -7.17
N TRP A 91 -1.04 1.14 -8.47
CA TRP A 91 -0.53 0.16 -9.40
C TRP A 91 0.98 0.23 -9.44
N ILE A 92 1.63 -0.81 -8.91
CA ILE A 92 3.08 -0.97 -9.04
C ILE A 92 3.40 -1.31 -10.50
N PHE A 93 3.82 -0.28 -11.23
CA PHE A 93 4.06 -0.34 -12.68
C PHE A 93 5.51 -0.68 -13.04
N SER A 94 6.46 -0.49 -12.12
CA SER A 94 7.88 -0.76 -12.38
C SER A 94 8.23 -2.25 -12.32
N ARG A 95 9.07 -2.74 -13.25
CA ARG A 95 9.62 -4.10 -13.29
C ARG A 95 11.14 -4.07 -13.46
N GLN A 96 11.83 -4.87 -12.66
CA GLN A 96 13.27 -5.10 -12.77
C GLN A 96 13.56 -6.18 -13.83
N ARG A 97 13.09 -5.97 -15.06
CA ARG A 97 13.21 -6.93 -16.17
C ARG A 97 13.73 -6.23 -17.42
N TYR A 98 14.42 -6.99 -18.27
CA TYR A 98 14.86 -6.50 -19.57
C TYR A 98 13.71 -6.38 -20.57
N TRP A 99 12.87 -7.42 -20.68
CA TRP A 99 11.82 -7.48 -21.70
C TRP A 99 10.60 -6.65 -21.26
N GLY A 100 10.61 -5.37 -21.60
CA GLY A 100 9.55 -4.41 -21.32
C GLY A 100 9.89 -3.05 -21.92
N GLU A 101 8.93 -2.13 -21.93
CA GLU A 101 9.14 -0.78 -22.45
C GLU A 101 9.95 0.05 -21.43
N PRO A 102 11.07 0.68 -21.83
CA PRO A 102 11.81 1.57 -20.93
C PRO A 102 10.98 2.78 -20.53
N PHE A 103 11.09 3.20 -19.27
CA PHE A 103 10.43 4.43 -18.81
C PHE A 103 11.07 5.66 -19.47
N PRO A 104 10.28 6.64 -19.93
CA PRO A 104 10.78 7.93 -20.44
C PRO A 104 11.12 8.89 -19.28
N VAL A 105 11.81 8.37 -18.26
CA VAL A 105 12.19 9.06 -17.03
C VAL A 105 13.71 9.19 -16.96
N LEU A 106 14.16 10.38 -16.58
CA LEU A 106 15.56 10.74 -16.39
C LEU A 106 15.77 11.28 -14.97
N PHE A 107 16.97 11.06 -14.45
CA PHE A 107 17.45 11.60 -13.19
C PHE A 107 18.68 12.47 -13.47
N ASP A 108 18.81 13.62 -12.83
CA ASP A 108 20.06 14.37 -12.86
C ASP A 108 21.03 13.95 -11.75
N GLU A 109 22.16 14.65 -11.61
CA GLU A 109 23.18 14.36 -10.59
C GLU A 109 22.69 14.55 -9.14
N GLU A 110 21.58 15.27 -8.94
CA GLU A 110 20.93 15.51 -7.64
C GLU A 110 19.70 14.60 -7.43
N ASP A 111 19.49 13.60 -8.31
CA ASP A 111 18.33 12.70 -8.35
C ASP A 111 16.97 13.40 -8.57
N ASN A 112 16.96 14.62 -9.13
CA ASN A 112 15.73 15.26 -9.56
C ASN A 112 15.13 14.52 -10.77
N ILE A 113 13.80 14.34 -10.77
CA ILE A 113 13.07 13.60 -11.80
C ILE A 113 12.73 14.51 -12.98
N TYR A 114 13.05 14.04 -14.19
CA TYR A 114 12.69 14.67 -15.47
C TYR A 114 12.02 13.66 -16.39
N LEU A 115 11.12 14.14 -17.25
CA LEU A 115 10.46 13.34 -18.27
C LEU A 115 11.00 13.74 -19.66
N LEU A 116 11.19 12.76 -20.53
CA LEU A 116 11.48 13.02 -21.94
C LEU A 116 10.30 13.73 -22.61
N LYS A 117 10.59 14.58 -23.59
CA LYS A 117 9.56 15.21 -24.43
C LYS A 117 8.99 14.18 -25.39
N ASP A 118 7.73 14.38 -25.81
CA ASP A 118 7.06 13.49 -26.78
C ASP A 118 7.86 13.32 -28.09
N SER A 119 8.59 14.35 -28.51
CA SER A 119 9.45 14.33 -29.70
C SER A 119 10.69 13.44 -29.56
N GLU A 120 11.05 13.06 -28.34
CA GLU A 120 12.20 12.21 -28.01
C GLU A 120 11.78 10.75 -27.78
N LEU A 121 10.48 10.45 -27.95
CA LEU A 121 9.93 9.10 -27.90
C LEU A 121 9.97 8.44 -29.29
N PRO A 122 10.07 7.10 -29.38
CA PRO A 122 10.14 6.15 -28.26
C PRO A 122 11.53 6.03 -27.64
N VAL A 123 11.59 5.59 -26.38
CA VAL A 123 12.85 5.12 -25.79
C VAL A 123 13.09 3.69 -26.28
N GLU A 124 14.03 3.54 -27.22
CA GLU A 124 14.38 2.22 -27.74
C GLU A 124 15.08 1.38 -26.67
N LEU A 125 14.64 0.12 -26.55
CA LEU A 125 15.24 -0.87 -25.66
C LEU A 125 16.67 -1.19 -26.15
N PRO A 126 17.71 -1.04 -25.31
CA PRO A 126 19.09 -1.23 -25.74
C PRO A 126 19.36 -2.72 -25.97
N GLN A 127 20.14 -3.07 -26.99
CA GLN A 127 20.54 -4.47 -27.19
C GLN A 127 21.56 -4.88 -26.13
N LEU A 128 21.22 -5.88 -25.32
CA LEU A 128 22.11 -6.46 -24.32
C LEU A 128 22.58 -7.85 -24.73
N SER A 129 23.81 -8.19 -24.34
CA SER A 129 24.34 -9.57 -24.44
C SER A 129 24.06 -10.40 -23.19
N ASP A 130 23.82 -9.75 -22.04
CA ASP A 130 23.49 -10.36 -20.76
C ASP A 130 22.24 -9.71 -20.15
N PHE A 131 21.20 -10.53 -19.97
CA PHE A 131 19.90 -10.12 -19.43
C PHE A 131 19.74 -10.42 -17.93
N SER A 132 20.79 -10.93 -17.29
CA SER A 132 20.79 -11.14 -15.84
C SER A 132 20.90 -9.81 -15.09
N PRO A 133 20.41 -9.73 -13.84
CA PRO A 133 20.73 -8.61 -12.97
C PRO A 133 22.24 -8.38 -12.93
N ASN A 134 22.65 -7.11 -12.85
CA ASN A 134 24.08 -6.81 -12.82
C ASN A 134 24.72 -7.36 -11.53
N LYS A 135 26.05 -7.29 -11.44
CA LYS A 135 26.82 -7.82 -10.28
C LYS A 135 26.46 -7.16 -8.94
N ASP A 136 25.87 -5.97 -8.97
CA ASP A 136 25.43 -5.20 -7.81
C ASP A 136 23.93 -5.44 -7.47
N GLY A 137 23.27 -6.35 -8.18
CA GLY A 137 21.86 -6.67 -7.99
C GLY A 137 20.87 -5.70 -8.65
N LEU A 138 21.35 -4.82 -9.53
CA LEU A 138 20.51 -3.88 -10.27
C LEU A 138 19.78 -4.56 -11.45
N PRO A 139 18.68 -3.95 -11.94
CA PRO A 139 17.94 -4.44 -13.09
C PRO A 139 18.81 -4.66 -14.34
N PRO A 140 18.40 -5.54 -15.26
CA PRO A 140 19.19 -5.86 -16.46
C PRO A 140 19.59 -4.67 -17.33
N LEU A 141 18.78 -3.60 -17.38
CA LEU A 141 19.14 -2.40 -18.16
C LEU A 141 20.37 -1.67 -17.61
N ALA A 142 20.78 -1.94 -16.37
CA ALA A 142 22.05 -1.45 -15.82
C ALA A 142 23.29 -2.01 -16.56
N ASN A 143 23.14 -3.07 -17.36
CA ASN A 143 24.20 -3.62 -18.20
C ASN A 143 24.30 -2.92 -19.58
N ALA A 144 23.44 -1.94 -19.87
CA ALA A 144 23.49 -1.19 -21.12
C ALA A 144 24.74 -0.30 -21.22
N ASP A 145 25.08 0.09 -22.45
CA ASP A 145 26.19 0.99 -22.70
C ASP A 145 26.00 2.34 -22.03
N ASP A 146 27.11 2.98 -21.62
CA ASP A 146 27.09 4.28 -20.91
C ASP A 146 26.34 5.37 -21.69
N GLN A 147 26.40 5.32 -23.02
CA GLN A 147 25.69 6.28 -23.89
C GLN A 147 24.16 6.17 -23.75
N TRP A 148 23.64 4.96 -23.55
CA TRP A 148 22.21 4.74 -23.37
C TRP A 148 21.80 5.07 -21.93
N LEU A 149 22.56 4.57 -20.95
CA LEU A 149 22.31 4.81 -19.53
C LEU A 149 22.40 6.29 -19.16
N HIS A 150 23.35 7.01 -19.76
CA HIS A 150 23.64 8.38 -19.43
C HIS A 150 23.60 9.33 -20.63
N PRO A 151 22.40 9.63 -21.16
CA PRO A 151 22.26 10.52 -22.29
C PRO A 151 22.65 11.96 -21.93
N ILE A 152 23.19 12.68 -22.90
CA ILE A 152 23.44 14.13 -22.80
C ILE A 152 22.34 14.85 -23.58
N ILE A 153 21.50 15.61 -22.88
CA ILE A 153 20.38 16.37 -23.46
C ILE A 153 20.55 17.83 -23.03
N ASP A 154 20.48 18.75 -23.98
CA ASP A 154 20.69 20.19 -23.76
C ASP A 154 21.99 20.48 -22.96
N GLN A 155 23.08 19.77 -23.30
CA GLN A 155 24.40 19.87 -22.67
C GLN A 155 24.48 19.40 -21.20
N LYS A 156 23.40 18.81 -20.65
CA LYS A 156 23.38 18.21 -19.32
C LYS A 156 23.36 16.68 -19.43
N LYS A 157 24.17 16.01 -18.61
CA LYS A 157 24.19 14.54 -18.49
C LYS A 157 23.08 14.11 -17.54
N TYR A 158 22.33 13.09 -17.92
CA TYR A 158 21.28 12.48 -17.09
C TYR A 158 21.57 11.00 -16.89
N ARG A 159 20.79 10.34 -16.04
CA ARG A 159 20.73 8.89 -15.84
C ARG A 159 19.32 8.41 -16.18
N ARG A 160 19.16 7.37 -17.00
CA ARG A 160 17.84 6.77 -17.29
C ARG A 160 17.29 5.95 -16.12
N GLU A 161 15.97 5.84 -16.06
CA GLU A 161 15.32 4.75 -15.31
C GLU A 161 15.70 3.40 -15.94
N ILE A 162 16.11 2.47 -15.09
CA ILE A 162 16.65 1.16 -15.49
C ILE A 162 15.64 0.02 -15.26
N ASN A 163 14.46 0.36 -14.76
CA ASN A 163 13.31 -0.53 -14.80
C ASN A 163 12.53 -0.39 -16.11
N THR A 164 11.66 -1.37 -16.35
CA THR A 164 10.74 -1.39 -17.49
C THR A 164 9.30 -1.40 -17.02
N MET A 165 8.40 -0.95 -17.90
CA MET A 165 6.96 -1.09 -17.72
C MET A 165 6.56 -2.58 -17.76
N PRO A 166 5.44 -2.96 -17.12
CA PRO A 166 5.02 -4.34 -17.08
C PRO A 166 4.49 -4.79 -18.44
N GLN A 167 4.83 -6.02 -18.82
CA GLN A 167 4.11 -6.72 -19.89
C GLN A 167 2.85 -7.36 -19.32
N TRP A 168 1.75 -7.28 -20.06
CA TRP A 168 0.44 -7.83 -19.71
C TRP A 168 0.35 -9.31 -20.11
#